data_AF-A0A376JZY3-F1
#
_entry.id   AF-A0A376JZY3-F1
#
_cell.length_a   1.000
_cell.length_b   1.000
_cell.length_c   1.000
_cell.angle_alpha   90.00
_cell.angle_beta   90.00
_cell.angle_gamma   90.00
#
_symmetry.space_group_name_H-M   'P 1'
#
loop_
_entity.id
_entity.type
_entity.pdbx_description
1 polymer ?
#
loop_
_entity_poly.entity_id
_entity_poly.type
_entity_poly.pdbx_seq_one_letter_code
_entity_poly.pdbx_strand_id
1 'polypeptide(L)'
;MFVAIYDPQQQVYGVPDYIHGMESAMLNVDATRFRRKYYKNGAHLGYILYSTDPDMDPELEAEFRKKIEASKGAGNFKSMFINIPGGDKEGVKVIPIGDSGTKDEFLNIKTISAQDQLVAHRFPPGLAGIIPANTAGLGDPLKSREAYYRDEVIPMRRLIMEGINSDPDIRRLGEVKFILDFDEPME
;
A
#
# COMPACT_ATOMS: atom_id res chain seq x y z
N MET A 1 -25.99 -21.79 -9.18
CA MET A 1 -24.61 -22.20 -8.87
C MET A 1 -23.89 -21.19 -8.00
N PHE A 2 -23.44 -21.60 -6.82
CA PHE A 2 -22.66 -20.80 -5.88
C PHE A 2 -21.46 -21.64 -5.42
N VAL A 3 -20.25 -21.12 -5.61
CA VAL A 3 -19.00 -21.76 -5.17
C VAL A 3 -18.47 -20.93 -4.00
N ALA A 4 -18.66 -21.44 -2.79
CA ALA A 4 -18.26 -20.76 -1.56
C ALA A 4 -16.86 -21.21 -1.13
N ILE A 5 -16.04 -20.25 -0.71
CA ILE A 5 -14.85 -20.52 0.11
C ILE A 5 -15.31 -20.67 1.56
N TYR A 6 -14.67 -21.56 2.33
CA TYR A 6 -15.08 -21.90 3.69
C TYR A 6 -15.11 -20.68 4.63
N ASP A 7 -16.23 -20.47 5.33
CA ASP A 7 -16.40 -19.45 6.36
C ASP A 7 -16.80 -20.14 7.69
N PRO A 8 -16.04 -19.97 8.79
CA PRO A 8 -16.39 -20.57 10.08
C PRO A 8 -17.54 -19.85 10.81
N GLN A 9 -17.89 -18.62 10.44
CA GLN A 9 -18.89 -17.79 11.15
C GLN A 9 -20.29 -17.87 10.55
N GLN A 10 -20.41 -18.21 9.26
CA GLN A 10 -21.71 -18.30 8.57
C GLN A 10 -21.70 -19.39 7.49
N GLN A 11 -22.90 -19.72 7.00
CA GLN A 11 -23.12 -20.72 5.95
C GLN A 11 -23.66 -20.12 4.64
N VAL A 12 -23.91 -18.82 4.59
CA VAL A 12 -24.61 -18.17 3.47
C VAL A 12 -23.63 -17.68 2.40
N TYR A 13 -22.53 -17.05 2.82
CA TYR A 13 -21.48 -16.55 1.94
C TYR A 13 -20.15 -17.22 2.24
N GLY A 14 -19.22 -17.14 1.29
CA GLY A 14 -17.83 -17.52 1.52
C GLY A 14 -16.95 -16.33 1.89
N VAL A 15 -15.82 -16.60 2.54
CA VAL A 15 -14.83 -15.57 2.89
C VAL A 15 -13.67 -15.59 1.90
N PRO A 16 -13.25 -14.44 1.35
CA PRO A 16 -12.04 -14.38 0.54
C PRO A 16 -10.79 -14.67 1.38
N ASP A 17 -9.94 -15.60 0.94
CA ASP A 17 -8.73 -15.99 1.66
C ASP A 17 -7.77 -14.81 1.91
N TYR A 18 -7.74 -13.83 1.00
CA TYR A 18 -6.83 -12.68 1.06
C TYR A 18 -7.27 -11.59 2.06
N ILE A 19 -8.38 -11.77 2.78
CA ILE A 19 -8.95 -10.72 3.66
C ILE A 19 -7.93 -10.24 4.71
N HIS A 20 -7.07 -11.12 5.19
CA HIS A 20 -6.04 -10.78 6.17
C HIS A 20 -4.94 -9.85 5.60
N GLY A 21 -4.78 -9.81 4.27
CA GLY A 21 -3.83 -8.93 3.58
C GLY A 21 -4.39 -7.53 3.27
N MET A 22 -5.67 -7.28 3.56
CA MET A 22 -6.36 -6.05 3.17
C MET A 22 -5.75 -4.80 3.84
N GLU A 23 -5.47 -4.86 5.15
CA GLU A 23 -4.83 -3.76 5.87
C GLU A 23 -3.42 -3.47 5.35
N SER A 24 -2.66 -4.52 5.03
CA SER A 24 -1.32 -4.37 4.47
C SER A 24 -1.37 -3.74 3.07
N ALA A 25 -2.37 -4.08 2.26
CA ALA A 25 -2.61 -3.44 0.98
C ALA A 25 -2.99 -1.95 1.11
N MET A 26 -3.85 -1.60 2.06
CA MET A 26 -4.21 -0.20 2.34
C MET A 26 -2.99 0.61 2.78
N LEU A 27 -2.21 0.07 3.72
CA LEU A 27 -0.96 0.68 4.17
C LEU A 27 0.01 0.92 3.01
N ASN A 28 0.12 -0.04 2.09
CA ASN A 28 0.95 0.08 0.90
C ASN A 28 0.47 1.25 0.00
N VAL A 29 -0.84 1.38 -0.23
CA VAL A 29 -1.43 2.47 -1.02
C VAL A 29 -1.16 3.82 -0.37
N ASP A 30 -1.36 3.92 0.93
CA ASP A 30 -1.19 5.16 1.68
C ASP A 30 0.28 5.58 1.75
N ALA A 31 1.22 4.64 1.90
CA ALA A 31 2.65 4.92 1.79
C ALA A 31 3.03 5.50 0.41
N THR A 32 2.47 4.98 -0.70
CA THR A 32 2.68 5.58 -2.03
C THR A 32 2.09 6.98 -2.11
N ARG A 33 0.85 7.16 -1.65
CA ARG A 33 0.17 8.47 -1.69
C ARG A 33 0.92 9.50 -0.86
N PHE A 34 1.40 9.12 0.32
CA PHE A 34 2.21 9.96 1.18
C PHE A 34 3.49 10.40 0.46
N ARG A 35 4.27 9.45 -0.09
CA ARG A 35 5.48 9.77 -0.88
C ARG A 35 5.19 10.70 -2.04
N ARG A 36 4.11 10.43 -2.80
CA ARG A 36 3.71 11.30 -3.93
C ARG A 36 3.36 12.72 -3.46
N LYS A 37 2.65 12.87 -2.34
CA LYS A 37 2.36 14.17 -1.73
C LYS A 37 3.62 14.84 -1.22
N TYR A 38 4.52 14.10 -0.56
CA TYR A 38 5.80 14.58 -0.07
C TYR A 38 6.67 15.14 -1.20
N TYR A 39 6.80 14.43 -2.33
CA TYR A 39 7.51 14.93 -3.51
C TYR A 39 6.83 16.14 -4.15
N LYS A 40 5.51 16.12 -4.31
CA LYS A 40 4.76 17.27 -4.86
C LYS A 40 4.86 18.52 -3.99
N ASN A 41 4.92 18.34 -2.67
CA ASN A 41 4.96 19.43 -1.69
C ASN A 41 6.39 19.86 -1.32
N GLY A 42 7.43 19.32 -1.98
CA GLY A 42 8.81 19.78 -1.82
C GLY A 42 9.52 19.33 -0.56
N ALA A 43 9.18 18.17 0.02
CA ALA A 43 9.88 17.62 1.19
C ALA A 43 9.81 18.47 2.47
N HIS A 44 8.84 19.37 2.59
CA HIS A 44 8.68 20.22 3.77
C HIS A 44 7.58 19.68 4.67
N LEU A 45 7.98 19.06 5.78
CA LEU A 45 7.11 18.87 6.93
C LEU A 45 6.79 20.27 7.50
N GLY A 46 5.55 20.45 7.96
CA GLY A 46 5.06 21.76 8.40
C GLY A 46 5.97 22.36 9.48
N TYR A 47 6.16 23.67 9.46
CA TYR A 47 6.86 24.38 10.52
C TYR A 47 5.84 25.14 11.39
N ILE A 48 6.10 25.23 12.68
CA ILE A 48 5.41 26.20 13.55
C ILE A 48 6.24 27.48 13.49
N LEU A 49 5.61 28.56 13.04
CA LEU A 49 6.17 29.89 13.11
C LEU A 49 5.73 30.49 14.45
N TYR A 50 6.67 30.60 15.38
CA TYR A 50 6.43 31.15 16.71
C TYR A 50 6.98 32.56 16.77
N SER A 51 6.15 33.53 17.15
CA SER A 51 6.57 34.91 17.36
C SER A 51 6.06 35.43 18.70
N THR A 52 6.92 36.17 19.40
CA THR A 52 6.67 36.71 20.76
C THR A 52 6.73 38.23 20.80
N ASP A 53 6.57 38.90 19.67
CA ASP A 53 6.67 40.36 19.61
C ASP A 53 5.39 41.01 20.18
N PRO A 54 5.46 41.76 21.29
CA PRO A 54 4.29 42.40 21.90
C PRO A 54 3.77 43.61 21.11
N ASP A 55 4.54 44.14 20.16
CA ASP A 55 4.19 45.33 19.36
C ASP A 55 3.71 44.99 17.95
N MET A 56 3.35 43.72 17.68
CA MET A 56 2.91 43.30 16.34
C MET A 56 1.53 43.89 15.99
N ASP A 57 1.49 44.68 14.93
CA ASP A 57 0.26 45.29 14.41
C ASP A 57 -0.74 44.21 13.91
N PRO A 58 -2.03 44.25 14.32
CA PRO A 58 -3.04 43.29 13.90
C PRO A 58 -3.22 43.16 12.37
N GLU A 59 -3.00 44.24 11.61
CA GLU A 59 -3.08 44.19 10.15
C GLU A 59 -1.92 43.37 9.55
N LEU A 60 -0.72 43.54 10.10
CA LEU A 60 0.48 42.80 9.71
C LEU A 60 0.36 41.31 10.06
N GLU A 61 -0.22 40.98 11.22
CA GLU A 61 -0.52 39.58 11.60
C GLU A 61 -1.45 38.91 10.59
N ALA A 62 -2.53 39.59 10.19
CA ALA A 62 -3.48 39.09 9.20
C ALA A 62 -2.83 38.89 7.83
N GLU A 63 -1.94 39.80 7.41
CA GLU A 63 -1.18 39.66 6.17
C GLU A 63 -0.21 38.48 6.24
N PHE A 64 0.47 38.27 7.36
CA PHE A 64 1.34 37.12 7.59
C PHE A 64 0.58 35.81 7.51
N ARG A 65 -0.56 35.71 8.21
CA ARG A 65 -1.41 34.51 8.17
C ARG A 65 -1.86 34.20 6.74
N LYS A 66 -2.28 35.22 5.99
CA LYS A 66 -2.72 35.06 4.59
C LYS A 66 -1.57 34.64 3.67
N LYS A 67 -0.36 35.17 3.84
CA LYS A 67 0.84 34.78 3.08
C LYS A 67 1.31 33.37 3.43
N ILE A 68 1.25 32.98 4.70
CA ILE A 68 1.56 31.61 5.16
C ILE A 68 0.53 30.61 4.60
N GLU A 69 -0.75 30.93 4.64
CA GLU A 69 -1.81 30.11 4.05
C GLU A 69 -1.66 30.00 2.52
N ALA A 70 -1.32 31.09 1.83
CA ALA A 70 -1.05 31.08 0.39
C ALA A 70 0.22 30.29 0.01
N SER A 71 1.19 30.20 0.93
CA SER A 71 2.39 29.37 0.81
C SER A 71 2.13 27.87 1.04
N LYS A 72 0.95 27.48 1.57
CA LYS A 72 0.57 26.06 1.70
C LYS A 72 0.13 25.53 0.33
N GLY A 73 1.00 24.76 -0.33
CA GLY A 73 0.64 24.07 -1.58
C GLY A 73 1.84 23.57 -2.38
N ALA A 74 1.61 22.57 -3.24
CA ALA A 74 2.61 22.05 -4.15
C ALA A 74 3.18 23.16 -5.05
N GLY A 75 4.47 23.46 -4.93
CA GLY A 75 5.16 24.44 -5.77
C GLY A 75 5.09 25.91 -5.30
N ASN A 76 4.50 26.21 -4.13
CA ASN A 76 4.29 27.59 -3.66
C ASN A 76 5.25 28.08 -2.56
N PHE A 77 6.31 27.32 -2.25
CA PHE A 77 7.32 27.75 -1.28
C PHE A 77 8.28 28.77 -1.90
N LYS A 78 7.87 30.04 -1.90
CA LYS A 78 8.82 31.16 -2.01
C LYS A 78 9.38 31.40 -0.62
N SER A 79 10.71 31.36 -0.47
CA SER A 79 11.38 31.72 0.79
C SER A 79 10.89 33.08 1.27
N MET A 80 10.30 33.12 2.47
CA MET A 80 9.81 34.35 3.07
C MET A 80 10.96 35.01 3.84
N PHE A 81 11.44 36.14 3.34
CA PHE A 81 12.41 36.98 4.04
C PHE A 81 11.65 38.01 4.88
N ILE A 82 11.92 38.03 6.18
CA ILE A 82 11.33 38.99 7.12
C ILE A 82 12.46 39.79 7.74
N ASN A 83 12.34 41.11 7.72
CA ASN A 83 13.24 42.03 8.40
C ASN A 83 12.45 42.82 9.44
N ILE A 84 12.68 42.55 10.73
CA ILE A 84 12.06 43.26 11.85
C ILE A 84 13.08 44.25 12.40
N PRO A 85 12.96 45.56 12.11
CA PRO A 85 13.89 46.56 12.62
C PRO A 85 13.72 46.69 14.15
N GLY A 86 14.77 46.34 14.91
CA GLY A 86 14.75 46.37 16.38
C GLY A 86 14.24 45.09 17.06
N GLY A 87 13.91 44.05 16.30
CA GLY A 87 13.41 42.78 16.83
C GLY A 87 14.46 41.97 17.59
N ASP A 88 14.06 41.39 18.71
CA ASP A 88 14.92 40.53 19.53
C ASP A 88 15.30 39.23 18.79
N LYS A 89 16.46 38.65 19.07
CA LYS A 89 16.97 37.43 18.39
C LYS A 89 16.04 36.22 18.54
N GLU A 90 15.15 36.25 19.54
CA GLU A 90 14.14 35.24 19.84
C GLU A 90 12.77 35.51 19.16
N GLY A 91 12.58 36.69 18.53
CA GLY A 91 11.26 37.22 18.16
C GLY A 91 10.51 36.45 17.06
N VAL A 92 11.21 35.74 16.17
CA VAL A 92 10.60 34.82 15.18
C VAL A 92 11.45 33.56 15.08
N LYS A 93 10.90 32.42 15.52
CA LYS A 93 11.54 31.11 15.39
C LYS A 93 10.73 30.20 14.49
N VAL A 94 11.42 29.57 13.55
CA VAL A 94 10.89 28.45 12.77
C VAL A 94 11.21 27.19 13.57
N ILE A 95 10.19 26.58 14.18
CA ILE A 95 10.33 25.27 14.81
C ILE A 95 9.98 24.23 13.74
N PRO A 96 10.96 23.45 13.22
CA PRO A 96 10.65 22.37 12.29
C PRO A 96 9.84 21.30 13.02
N ILE A 97 8.61 21.02 12.58
CA ILE A 97 7.86 19.87 13.10
C ILE A 97 8.31 18.65 12.29
N GLY A 98 9.36 18.00 12.77
CA GLY A 98 9.83 16.73 12.25
C GLY A 98 10.72 16.90 11.02
N ASP A 99 12.00 16.58 11.18
CA ASP A 99 12.85 16.09 10.11
C ASP A 99 13.83 15.11 10.73
N SER A 100 13.32 13.96 11.17
CA SER A 100 14.16 12.98 11.87
C SER A 100 13.55 11.58 11.77
N GLY A 101 13.81 10.86 10.68
CA GLY A 101 13.72 9.38 10.67
C GLY A 101 12.77 8.72 9.67
N THR A 102 11.78 9.41 9.11
CA THR A 102 10.72 8.72 8.33
C THR A 102 11.14 8.26 6.94
N LYS A 103 12.26 8.73 6.38
CA LYS A 103 12.68 8.33 5.01
C LYS A 103 12.96 6.82 4.91
N ASP A 104 13.56 6.22 5.93
CA ASP A 104 13.95 4.81 5.95
C ASP A 104 12.76 3.89 6.22
N GLU A 105 11.80 4.32 7.03
CA GLU A 105 10.61 3.52 7.34
C GLU A 105 9.69 3.28 6.13
N PHE A 106 9.59 4.24 5.20
CA PHE A 106 8.72 4.05 4.03
C PHE A 106 9.17 2.94 3.08
N LEU A 107 10.49 2.70 2.98
CA LEU A 107 11.00 1.55 2.22
C LEU A 107 10.62 0.24 2.91
N ASN A 108 10.80 0.18 4.23
CA ASN A 108 10.47 -1.01 5.01
C ASN A 108 8.98 -1.34 4.96
N ILE A 109 8.11 -0.34 5.16
CA ILE A 109 6.66 -0.50 5.04
C ILE A 109 6.29 -1.05 3.65
N LYS A 110 6.91 -0.52 2.59
CA LYS A 110 6.64 -1.00 1.23
C LYS A 110 7.07 -2.43 0.99
N THR A 111 8.26 -2.80 1.45
CA THR A 111 8.80 -4.15 1.28
C THR A 111 7.98 -5.17 2.06
N ILE A 112 7.69 -4.90 3.33
CA ILE A 112 6.89 -5.79 4.19
C ILE A 112 5.48 -5.92 3.61
N SER A 113 4.81 -4.81 3.29
CA SER A 113 3.45 -4.90 2.77
C SER A 113 3.35 -5.58 1.40
N ALA A 114 4.39 -5.49 0.57
CA ALA A 114 4.43 -6.26 -0.68
C ALA A 114 4.56 -7.77 -0.43
N GLN A 115 5.34 -8.17 0.57
CA GLN A 115 5.45 -9.57 0.98
C GLN A 115 4.14 -10.09 1.58
N ASP A 116 3.50 -9.33 2.46
CA ASP A 116 2.21 -9.69 3.06
C ASP A 116 1.13 -9.91 1.99
N GLN A 117 1.12 -9.10 0.92
CA GLN A 117 0.20 -9.27 -0.20
C GLN A 117 0.42 -10.61 -0.91
N LEU A 118 1.67 -10.98 -1.18
CA LEU A 118 1.97 -12.27 -1.80
C LEU A 118 1.60 -13.45 -0.90
N VAL A 119 1.89 -13.33 0.40
CA VAL A 119 1.51 -14.35 1.39
C VAL A 119 -0.01 -14.48 1.47
N ALA A 120 -0.75 -13.38 1.44
CA ALA A 120 -2.21 -13.39 1.46
C ALA A 120 -2.84 -14.04 0.22
N HIS A 121 -2.18 -13.93 -0.92
CA HIS A 121 -2.58 -14.62 -2.15
C HIS A 121 -1.91 -15.99 -2.33
N ARG A 122 -1.09 -16.43 -1.35
CA ARG A 122 -0.30 -17.68 -1.41
C ARG A 122 0.52 -17.80 -2.69
N PHE A 123 0.96 -16.65 -3.25
CA PHE A 123 1.59 -16.58 -4.55
C PHE A 123 3.12 -16.56 -4.42
N PRO A 124 3.87 -17.43 -5.14
CA PRO A 124 5.32 -17.50 -5.02
C PRO A 124 6.01 -16.19 -5.46
N PRO A 125 6.93 -15.63 -4.64
CA PRO A 125 7.60 -14.38 -4.96
C PRO A 125 8.46 -14.43 -6.23
N GLY A 126 9.07 -15.59 -6.53
CA GLY A 126 9.84 -15.79 -7.75
C GLY A 126 9.02 -15.68 -9.04
N LEU A 127 7.74 -16.04 -8.99
CA LEU A 127 6.82 -15.94 -10.13
C LEU A 127 6.17 -14.54 -10.21
N ALA A 128 6.18 -13.78 -9.11
CA ALA A 128 5.59 -12.45 -9.02
C ALA A 128 6.46 -11.35 -9.67
N GLY A 129 7.62 -11.70 -10.24
CA GLY A 129 8.56 -10.73 -10.79
C GLY A 129 9.26 -9.88 -9.73
N ILE A 130 9.31 -10.34 -8.47
CA ILE A 130 10.07 -9.66 -7.43
C ILE A 130 11.57 -9.83 -7.69
N ILE A 131 12.30 -8.73 -7.63
CA ILE A 131 13.76 -8.75 -7.65
C ILE A 131 14.25 -9.06 -6.23
N PRO A 132 14.98 -10.16 -6.01
CA PRO A 132 15.48 -10.51 -4.68
C PRO A 132 16.48 -9.46 -4.18
N ALA A 133 16.32 -9.04 -2.93
CA ALA A 133 17.25 -8.12 -2.28
C ALA A 133 18.57 -8.79 -1.85
N ASN A 134 18.59 -10.12 -1.74
CA ASN A 134 19.73 -10.91 -1.25
C ASN A 134 20.29 -11.84 -2.34
N THR A 135 21.59 -12.16 -2.23
CA THR A 135 22.34 -13.01 -3.17
C THR A 135 21.85 -14.46 -3.25
N ALA A 136 21.10 -14.94 -2.25
CA ALA A 136 20.36 -16.19 -2.31
C ALA A 136 19.05 -15.96 -3.08
N GLY A 137 19.08 -16.17 -4.41
CA GLY A 137 17.94 -15.93 -5.30
C GLY A 137 16.68 -16.74 -4.95
N LEU A 138 15.58 -16.47 -5.67
CA LEU A 138 14.23 -16.99 -5.39
C LEU A 138 14.00 -18.47 -5.76
N GLY A 139 15.08 -19.25 -5.93
CA GLY A 139 15.01 -20.64 -6.38
C GLY A 139 14.75 -20.78 -7.88
N ASP A 140 14.41 -22.01 -8.30
CA ASP A 140 14.08 -22.35 -9.69
C ASP A 140 12.59 -22.04 -9.99
N PRO A 141 12.28 -21.09 -10.90
CA PRO A 141 10.91 -20.73 -11.23
C PRO A 141 10.05 -21.90 -11.71
N LEU A 142 10.63 -22.88 -12.42
CA LEU A 142 9.88 -24.01 -12.95
C LEU A 142 9.36 -24.90 -11.81
N LYS A 143 10.20 -25.15 -10.80
CA LYS A 143 9.82 -25.93 -9.61
C LYS A 143 8.81 -25.18 -8.75
N SER A 144 8.99 -23.87 -8.56
CA SER A 144 8.02 -23.05 -7.83
C SER A 144 6.65 -23.02 -8.53
N ARG A 145 6.63 -22.99 -9.87
CA ARG A 145 5.39 -23.08 -10.66
C ARG A 145 4.71 -24.43 -10.51
N GLU A 146 5.48 -25.52 -10.55
CA GLU A 146 4.95 -26.87 -10.33
C GLU A 146 4.34 -27.03 -8.93
N ALA A 147 5.05 -26.62 -7.88
CA ALA A 147 4.54 -26.65 -6.52
C ALA A 147 3.26 -25.81 -6.37
N TYR A 148 3.28 -24.56 -6.85
CA TYR A 148 2.10 -23.68 -6.80
C TYR A 148 0.90 -24.27 -7.55
N TYR A 149 1.14 -24.90 -8.71
CA TYR A 149 0.05 -25.51 -9.45
C TYR A 149 -0.57 -26.69 -8.70
N ARG A 150 0.27 -27.53 -8.08
CA ARG A 150 -0.20 -28.69 -7.31
C ARG A 150 -0.93 -28.26 -6.02
N ASP A 151 -0.42 -27.25 -5.34
CA ASP A 151 -0.88 -26.85 -4.01
C ASP A 151 -2.05 -25.85 -4.05
N GLU A 152 -2.13 -24.98 -5.07
CA GLU A 152 -3.14 -23.92 -5.14
C GLU A 152 -4.07 -24.05 -6.36
N VAL A 153 -3.52 -24.36 -7.55
CA VAL A 153 -4.33 -24.39 -8.79
C VAL A 153 -5.22 -25.62 -8.87
N ILE A 154 -4.70 -26.82 -8.60
CA ILE A 154 -5.47 -28.07 -8.64
C ILE A 154 -6.63 -28.05 -7.61
N PRO A 155 -6.41 -27.67 -6.34
CA PRO A 155 -7.51 -27.59 -5.36
C PRO A 155 -8.58 -26.58 -5.77
N MET A 156 -8.19 -25.42 -6.30
CA MET A 156 -9.15 -24.42 -6.78
C MET A 156 -9.99 -24.96 -7.96
N ARG A 157 -9.35 -25.67 -8.91
CA ARG A 157 -10.08 -26.35 -9.99
C ARG A 157 -11.05 -27.38 -9.45
N ARG A 158 -10.66 -28.18 -8.46
CA ARG A 158 -11.55 -29.16 -7.81
C ARG A 158 -12.75 -28.48 -7.15
N LEU A 159 -12.52 -27.41 -6.39
CA LEU A 159 -13.58 -26.64 -5.74
C LEU A 159 -14.60 -26.13 -6.75
N ILE A 160 -14.13 -25.53 -7.85
CA ILE A 160 -15.00 -25.02 -8.91
C ILE A 160 -15.74 -26.18 -9.61
N MET A 161 -15.03 -27.25 -9.96
CA MET A 161 -15.60 -28.43 -10.62
C MET A 161 -16.70 -29.08 -9.78
N GLU A 162 -16.45 -29.30 -8.49
CA GLU A 162 -17.43 -29.84 -7.54
C GLU A 162 -18.60 -28.88 -7.34
N GLY A 163 -18.34 -27.57 -7.25
CA GLY A 163 -19.37 -26.55 -7.14
C GLY A 163 -20.29 -26.49 -8.38
N ILE A 164 -19.74 -26.69 -9.57
CA ILE A 164 -20.53 -26.79 -10.81
C ILE A 164 -21.34 -28.09 -10.83
N ASN A 165 -20.69 -29.23 -10.58
CA ASN A 165 -21.31 -30.55 -10.73
C ASN A 165 -22.33 -30.89 -9.61
N SER A 166 -22.29 -30.17 -8.48
CA SER A 166 -23.26 -30.31 -7.40
C SER A 166 -24.58 -29.57 -7.67
N ASP A 167 -24.60 -28.63 -8.62
CA ASP A 167 -25.81 -27.88 -8.99
C ASP A 167 -26.81 -28.79 -9.75
N PRO A 168 -28.04 -29.00 -9.22
CA PRO A 168 -29.03 -29.87 -9.84
C PRO A 168 -29.43 -29.47 -11.26
N ASP A 169 -29.39 -28.18 -11.58
CA ASP A 169 -29.79 -27.67 -12.89
C ASP A 169 -28.71 -27.94 -13.95
N ILE A 170 -27.44 -27.89 -13.54
CA ILE A 170 -26.30 -28.14 -14.43
C ILE A 170 -26.08 -29.65 -14.62
N ARG A 171 -26.25 -30.44 -13.57
CA ARG A 171 -26.06 -31.90 -13.61
C ARG A 171 -26.97 -32.59 -14.63
N ARG A 172 -28.12 -32.00 -14.95
CA ARG A 172 -29.03 -32.50 -16.00
C ARG A 172 -28.50 -32.27 -17.42
N LEU A 173 -27.64 -31.29 -17.61
CA LEU A 173 -27.05 -30.91 -18.89
C LEU A 173 -25.74 -31.64 -19.18
N GLY A 174 -24.98 -31.99 -18.13
CA GLY A 174 -23.74 -32.75 -18.24
C GLY A 174 -22.87 -32.65 -17.00
N GLU A 175 -21.63 -33.13 -17.11
CA GLU A 175 -20.59 -33.00 -16.08
C GLU A 175 -19.42 -32.16 -16.62
N VAL A 176 -18.90 -31.26 -15.79
CA VAL A 176 -17.68 -30.52 -16.08
C VAL A 176 -16.51 -31.28 -15.46
N LYS A 177 -15.47 -31.51 -16.26
CA LYS A 177 -14.21 -32.13 -15.81
C LYS A 177 -13.05 -31.23 -16.21
N PHE A 178 -12.35 -30.70 -15.22
CA PHE A 178 -11.06 -30.04 -15.47
C PHE A 178 -9.96 -31.09 -15.54
N ILE A 179 -8.99 -30.86 -16.42
CA ILE A 179 -7.73 -31.60 -16.42
C ILE A 179 -6.97 -31.18 -15.14
N LEU A 180 -6.63 -32.17 -14.31
CA LEU A 180 -5.98 -31.95 -13.02
C LEU A 180 -4.48 -32.28 -13.06
N ASP A 181 -3.93 -32.49 -14.24
CA ASP A 181 -2.52 -32.78 -14.42
C ASP A 181 -1.75 -31.46 -14.57
N PHE A 182 -0.52 -31.45 -14.05
CA PHE A 182 0.43 -30.35 -14.27
C PHE A 182 1.13 -30.47 -15.63
N ASP A 183 1.17 -31.68 -16.18
CA ASP A 183 1.77 -31.96 -17.48
C ASP A 183 0.89 -31.33 -18.56
N GLU A 184 1.19 -30.08 -18.93
CA GLU A 184 0.84 -29.61 -20.26
C GLU A 184 1.56 -30.51 -21.27
N PRO A 185 0.85 -31.07 -22.26
CA PRO A 185 1.54 -31.62 -23.41
C PRO A 185 2.33 -30.46 -24.02
N MET A 186 3.66 -30.54 -23.94
CA MET A 186 4.54 -29.69 -24.72
C MET A 186 4.28 -30.02 -26.19
N GLU A 187 3.42 -29.23 -26.85
CA GLU A 187 3.45 -29.10 -28.30
C GLU A 187 4.64 -28.22 -28.73
#